data_AF-A0A8T2XMP6-F1
#
_entry.id   AF-A0A8T2XMP6-F1
#
_cell.length_a   1.000
_cell.length_b   1.000
_cell.length_c   1.000
_cell.angle_alpha   90.00
_cell.angle_beta   90.00
_cell.angle_gamma   90.00
#
_symmetry.space_group_name_H-M   'P 1'
#
loop_
_entity.id
_entity.type
_entity.pdbx_description
1 polymer ?
#
loop_
_entity_poly.entity_id
_entity_poly.type
_entity_poly.pdbx_seq_one_letter_code
_entity_poly.pdbx_strand_id
1 'polypeptide(L)'
;MEEIGKSAGSSFSKEQQQIYKEWFNLADSDGDGRFTGNDATRFFAMSNISRQQLKQVWALADSKRQGFLGFTEFVTAMQLVSLAQAGHELTPDTIKTASKMEDVKPPLMDGIDALLAKNKSRISENDINGSTQLRLSTGTPQFGAKSSRKMPLNAVTSIIDGLKRLYIEKLKPLEATYRFNDFVSPLLTNSDFDARPMVMLLGQYSTGKTTFIKHLLRCNYPGAHIGPEPTTDRFVVVMSGHDERSIPGNTVAVQADMPFSGLTHFGGAFLSKFECAQMPHPLLDEITIVDTPGVLSGEKQRTQRSYDFTGVISWFAAKCDLILLLFDPHKLDISDEFKRVIASLRGNDDKIRVVLNKADQVDTQQLMRVYGALMWSLGKVLNTPEVMRVYIGSFNDKPINEETASQMFCELFEKEQNDLLMDLVDIPKKACDRRINEFVKRARAAKMHAYIISHLKKEMPAIMGKAKTQQRLIDNLEDEFAKVQREFHLPPGDFPNVEHFKEVLNGYSIDKFEKLKPKMIQAVDDMLGYEIPELLKSFRNPYA
;
A
#
# COMPACT_ATOMS: atom_id res chain seq x y z
N MET A 1 34.92 7.46 30.83
CA MET A 1 35.80 6.43 30.24
C MET A 1 34.94 5.62 29.32
N GLU A 2 35.08 5.90 28.03
CA GLU A 2 34.46 5.18 26.91
C GLU A 2 35.04 3.78 26.81
N GLU A 3 34.21 2.80 26.44
CA GLU A 3 34.48 1.90 25.31
C GLU A 3 33.19 1.15 24.96
N ILE A 4 32.52 1.59 23.89
CA ILE A 4 31.48 0.82 23.20
C ILE A 4 32.06 0.42 21.85
N GLY A 5 32.02 -0.88 21.58
CA GLY A 5 32.56 -1.53 20.39
C GLY A 5 32.01 -0.94 19.09
N LYS A 6 32.95 -0.52 18.24
CA LYS A 6 32.75 -0.15 16.85
C LYS A 6 32.31 -1.38 16.05
N SER A 7 31.16 -1.33 15.40
CA SER A 7 30.89 -2.17 14.22
C SER A 7 31.53 -1.51 13.00
N ALA A 8 32.01 -2.32 12.06
CA ALA A 8 32.86 -1.92 10.94
C ALA A 8 32.15 -1.00 9.93
N GLY A 9 32.24 0.31 10.16
CA GLY A 9 32.00 1.34 9.16
C GLY A 9 33.29 1.71 8.46
N SER A 10 33.28 1.78 7.13
CA SER A 10 34.40 2.24 6.31
C SER A 10 34.88 3.63 6.76
N SER A 11 36.15 3.71 7.13
CA SER A 11 36.86 4.92 7.54
C SER A 11 37.20 5.72 6.27
N PHE A 12 36.43 6.77 5.98
CA PHE A 12 36.72 7.72 4.90
C PHE A 12 37.14 9.07 5.48
N SER A 13 37.98 9.82 4.77
CA SER A 13 38.26 11.22 5.13
C SER A 13 36.96 12.05 5.05
N LYS A 14 36.77 12.99 5.98
CA LYS A 14 35.59 13.88 6.00
C LYS A 14 35.45 14.67 4.69
N GLU A 15 36.56 14.93 4.01
CA GLU A 15 36.64 15.65 2.75
C GLU A 15 36.06 14.82 1.57
N GLN A 16 36.38 13.53 1.47
CA GLN A 16 35.82 12.66 0.43
C GLN A 16 34.31 12.43 0.61
N GLN A 17 33.84 12.28 1.85
CA GLN A 17 32.41 12.17 2.13
C GLN A 17 31.64 13.43 1.70
N GLN A 18 32.23 14.61 1.91
CA GLN A 18 31.65 15.87 1.49
C GLN A 18 31.57 15.99 -0.05
N ILE A 19 32.62 15.57 -0.76
CA ILE A 19 32.64 15.54 -2.23
C ILE A 19 31.53 14.63 -2.77
N TYR A 20 31.42 13.39 -2.27
CA TYR A 20 30.37 12.48 -2.72
C TYR A 20 28.97 12.96 -2.39
N LYS A 21 28.79 13.68 -1.28
CA LYS A 21 27.51 14.29 -0.93
C LYS A 21 27.10 15.40 -1.90
N GLU A 22 28.05 16.26 -2.28
CA GLU A 22 27.81 17.30 -3.29
C GLU A 22 27.48 16.70 -4.66
N TRP A 23 28.17 15.62 -5.03
CA TRP A 23 27.94 14.91 -6.28
C TRP A 23 26.59 14.19 -6.28
N PHE A 24 26.23 13.52 -5.18
CA PHE A 24 24.95 12.85 -5.02
C PHE A 24 23.80 13.85 -5.17
N ASN A 25 23.87 15.00 -4.49
CA ASN A 25 22.84 16.05 -4.60
C ASN A 25 22.76 16.69 -6.00
N LEU A 26 23.85 16.68 -6.77
CA LEU A 26 23.84 17.14 -8.15
C LEU A 26 23.25 16.09 -9.09
N ALA A 27 23.48 14.81 -8.78
CA ALA A 27 23.06 13.67 -9.55
C ALA A 27 21.57 13.35 -9.34
N ASP A 28 21.09 13.53 -8.11
CA ASP A 28 19.69 13.49 -7.67
C ASP A 28 18.97 14.79 -8.10
N SER A 29 18.41 14.79 -9.31
CA SER A 29 17.85 15.98 -9.94
C SER A 29 16.51 16.45 -9.34
N ASP A 30 15.79 15.57 -8.64
CA ASP A 30 14.51 15.84 -7.99
C ASP A 30 14.58 15.86 -6.45
N GLY A 31 15.73 15.52 -5.88
CA GLY A 31 16.04 15.67 -4.45
C GLY A 31 15.30 14.65 -3.57
N ASP A 32 14.90 13.52 -4.15
CA ASP A 32 14.14 12.48 -3.46
C ASP A 32 15.04 11.48 -2.69
N GLY A 33 16.36 11.68 -2.77
CA GLY A 33 17.37 10.84 -2.15
C GLY A 33 17.66 9.56 -2.93
N ARG A 34 17.21 9.45 -4.19
CA ARG A 34 17.34 8.26 -5.03
C ARG A 34 18.03 8.60 -6.34
N PHE A 35 19.22 8.05 -6.55
CA PHE A 35 19.91 8.18 -7.82
C PHE A 35 19.46 7.05 -8.78
N THR A 36 18.61 7.38 -9.76
CA THR A 36 17.97 6.38 -10.63
C THR A 36 18.85 5.99 -11.82
N GLY A 37 18.50 4.91 -12.53
CA GLY A 37 19.22 4.50 -13.75
C GLY A 37 19.22 5.56 -14.87
N ASN A 38 18.21 6.43 -14.90
CA ASN A 38 18.17 7.57 -15.83
C ASN A 38 19.21 8.63 -15.44
N ASP A 39 19.34 8.93 -14.15
CA ASP A 39 20.35 9.84 -13.63
C ASP A 39 21.75 9.25 -13.83
N ALA A 40 21.92 7.94 -13.63
CA ALA A 40 23.16 7.21 -13.88
C ALA A 40 23.65 7.29 -15.31
N THR A 41 22.73 7.23 -16.28
CA THR A 41 23.10 7.32 -17.70
C THR A 41 23.70 8.68 -18.04
N ARG A 42 23.23 9.76 -17.40
CA ARG A 42 23.74 11.11 -17.62
C ARG A 42 24.98 11.40 -16.79
N PHE A 43 24.93 11.06 -15.50
CA PHE A 43 25.97 11.38 -14.54
C PHE A 43 27.19 10.48 -14.70
N PHE A 44 27.04 9.16 -14.83
CA PHE A 44 28.19 8.28 -15.02
C PHE A 44 28.82 8.39 -16.41
N ALA A 45 28.11 8.89 -17.43
CA ALA A 45 28.72 9.17 -18.72
C ALA A 45 29.85 10.21 -18.62
N MET A 46 29.87 11.04 -17.58
CA MET A 46 30.96 11.99 -17.30
C MET A 46 32.26 11.31 -16.86
N SER A 47 32.22 10.03 -16.47
CA SER A 47 33.42 9.27 -16.06
C SER A 47 34.27 8.77 -17.23
N ASN A 48 33.81 8.94 -18.47
CA ASN A 48 34.52 8.54 -19.69
C ASN A 48 34.93 7.04 -19.77
N ILE A 49 34.33 6.17 -18.95
CA ILE A 49 34.50 4.71 -19.06
C ILE A 49 33.48 4.12 -20.05
N SER A 50 33.75 2.92 -20.57
CA SER A 50 32.90 2.31 -21.59
C SER A 50 31.47 2.03 -21.08
N ARG A 51 30.47 2.09 -21.98
CA ARG A 51 29.07 1.77 -21.63
C ARG A 51 28.89 0.37 -21.03
N GLN A 52 29.77 -0.58 -21.38
CA GLN A 52 29.75 -1.92 -20.83
C GLN A 52 30.19 -1.92 -19.36
N GLN A 53 31.25 -1.18 -19.03
CA GLN A 53 31.71 -1.01 -17.64
C GLN A 53 30.69 -0.25 -16.80
N LEU A 54 30.03 0.78 -17.35
CA LEU A 54 28.96 1.50 -16.65
C LEU A 54 27.80 0.58 -16.23
N LYS A 55 27.39 -0.35 -17.09
CA LYS A 55 26.37 -1.34 -16.75
C LYS A 55 26.83 -2.28 -15.63
N GLN A 56 28.12 -2.66 -15.62
CA GLN A 56 28.70 -3.48 -14.58
C GLN A 56 28.77 -2.73 -13.24
N VAL A 57 29.22 -1.47 -13.24
CA VAL A 57 29.21 -0.59 -12.06
C VAL A 57 27.80 -0.52 -11.46
N TRP A 58 26.78 -0.27 -12.31
CA TRP A 58 25.40 -0.20 -11.86
C TRP A 58 24.92 -1.53 -11.25
N ALA A 59 25.15 -2.65 -11.95
CA ALA A 59 24.72 -3.97 -11.47
C ALA A 59 25.40 -4.40 -10.17
N LEU A 60 26.64 -3.95 -9.93
CA LEU A 60 27.38 -4.24 -8.70
C LEU A 60 26.98 -3.32 -7.55
N ALA A 61 26.68 -2.05 -7.84
CA ALA A 61 26.23 -1.08 -6.84
C ALA A 61 24.76 -1.30 -6.42
N ASP A 62 23.88 -1.67 -7.36
CA ASP A 62 22.49 -2.06 -7.09
C ASP A 62 22.40 -3.56 -6.77
N SER A 63 23.16 -4.01 -5.76
CA SER A 63 23.20 -5.43 -5.38
C SER A 63 21.83 -5.95 -4.89
N LYS A 64 20.95 -5.04 -4.46
CA LYS A 64 19.59 -5.32 -3.99
C LYS A 64 18.53 -5.26 -5.11
N ARG A 65 18.91 -4.92 -6.35
CA ARG A 65 18.02 -4.78 -7.52
C ARG A 65 16.82 -3.85 -7.28
N GLN A 66 17.06 -2.76 -6.54
CA GLN A 66 16.04 -1.78 -6.16
C GLN A 66 15.75 -0.78 -7.28
N GLY A 67 16.59 -0.73 -8.33
CA GLY A 67 16.40 0.15 -9.49
C GLY A 67 16.82 1.60 -9.26
N PHE A 68 17.32 1.92 -8.07
CA PHE A 68 17.94 3.20 -7.71
C PHE A 68 19.08 2.98 -6.71
N LEU A 69 20.02 3.91 -6.64
CA LEU A 69 21.11 3.90 -5.66
C LEU A 69 20.84 4.95 -4.58
N GLY A 70 20.82 4.53 -3.32
CA GLY A 70 20.91 5.45 -2.19
C GLY A 70 22.33 6.02 -2.06
N PHE A 71 22.56 6.89 -1.07
CA PHE A 71 23.87 7.52 -0.88
C PHE A 71 25.02 6.49 -0.71
N THR A 72 24.79 5.42 0.06
CA THR A 72 25.81 4.38 0.31
C THR A 72 26.12 3.58 -0.94
N GLU A 73 25.09 3.16 -1.67
CA GLU A 73 25.24 2.46 -2.95
C GLU A 73 25.87 3.38 -4.01
N PHE A 74 25.58 4.69 -3.99
CA PHE A 74 26.21 5.68 -4.87
C PHE A 74 27.70 5.83 -4.57
N VAL A 75 28.11 5.89 -3.30
CA VAL A 75 29.53 5.91 -2.92
C VAL A 75 30.23 4.65 -3.43
N THR A 76 29.57 3.49 -3.30
CA THR A 76 30.08 2.22 -3.83
C THR A 76 30.24 2.29 -5.36
N ALA A 77 29.27 2.86 -6.07
CA ALA A 77 29.36 3.08 -7.51
C ALA A 77 30.53 4.00 -7.88
N MET A 78 30.76 5.10 -7.16
CA MET A 78 31.90 5.99 -7.39
C MET A 78 33.25 5.30 -7.20
N GLN A 79 33.36 4.41 -6.22
CA GLN A 79 34.57 3.61 -6.02
C GLN A 79 34.81 2.64 -7.18
N LEU A 80 33.76 1.96 -7.65
CA LEU A 80 33.84 1.06 -8.80
C LEU A 80 34.21 1.81 -10.08
N VAL A 81 33.71 3.04 -10.27
CA VAL A 81 34.13 3.91 -11.38
C VAL A 81 35.62 4.25 -11.28
N SER A 82 36.11 4.61 -10.09
CA SER A 82 37.53 4.94 -9.90
C SER A 82 38.43 3.73 -10.20
N LEU A 83 38.02 2.52 -9.78
CA LEU A 83 38.72 1.27 -10.11
C LEU A 83 38.70 0.97 -11.62
N ALA A 84 37.57 1.20 -12.29
CA ALA A 84 37.46 1.02 -13.72
C ALA A 84 38.34 2.01 -14.51
N GLN A 85 38.41 3.26 -14.06
CA GLN A 85 39.30 4.29 -14.64
C GLN A 85 40.79 3.95 -14.42
N ALA A 86 41.13 3.31 -13.30
CA ALA A 86 42.47 2.80 -13.03
C ALA A 86 42.82 1.51 -13.82
N GLY A 87 41.89 0.99 -14.63
CA GLY A 87 42.11 -0.18 -15.49
C GLY A 87 41.90 -1.53 -14.81
N HIS A 88 41.28 -1.57 -13.63
CA HIS A 88 40.95 -2.83 -12.96
C HIS A 88 39.67 -3.47 -13.53
N GLU A 89 39.63 -4.80 -13.54
CA GLU A 89 38.42 -5.54 -13.94
C GLU A 89 37.34 -5.49 -12.84
N LEU A 90 36.10 -5.23 -13.27
CA LEU A 90 34.93 -5.15 -12.40
C LEU A 90 34.33 -6.54 -12.19
N THR A 91 34.68 -7.21 -11.09
CA THR A 91 34.12 -8.51 -10.69
C THR A 91 33.40 -8.38 -9.34
N PRO A 92 32.50 -9.32 -8.98
CA PRO A 92 31.82 -9.32 -7.68
C PRO A 92 32.78 -9.36 -6.48
N ASP A 93 33.97 -9.94 -6.66
CA ASP A 93 35.00 -9.98 -5.62
C ASP A 93 35.69 -8.62 -5.41
N THR A 94 35.65 -7.72 -6.41
CA THR A 94 36.22 -6.37 -6.32
C THR A 94 35.52 -5.49 -5.27
N ILE A 95 34.25 -5.77 -4.92
CA ILE A 95 33.49 -5.06 -3.86
C ILE A 95 34.16 -5.23 -2.49
N LYS A 96 34.74 -6.40 -2.21
CA LYS A 96 35.46 -6.69 -0.94
C LYS A 96 36.84 -6.02 -0.89
N THR A 97 37.41 -5.69 -2.04
CA THR A 97 38.70 -5.00 -2.17
C THR A 97 38.53 -3.49 -2.12
N ALA A 98 37.47 -2.95 -2.74
CA ALA A 98 37.12 -1.53 -2.75
C ALA A 98 36.78 -0.99 -1.35
N SER A 99 36.15 -1.81 -0.51
CA SER A 99 35.83 -1.49 0.89
C SER A 99 37.05 -1.51 1.84
N LYS A 100 38.23 -1.96 1.38
CA LYS A 100 39.49 -2.01 2.14
C LYS A 100 40.55 -1.00 1.68
N MET A 101 40.35 -0.32 0.56
CA MET A 101 41.29 0.68 0.06
C MET A 101 40.92 2.06 0.63
N GLU A 102 41.56 2.47 1.72
CA GLU A 102 41.34 3.78 2.36
C GLU A 102 41.83 4.98 1.51
N ASP A 103 42.45 4.75 0.34
CA ASP A 103 43.18 5.78 -0.42
C ASP A 103 42.77 5.90 -1.91
N VAL A 104 41.57 5.44 -2.28
CA VAL A 104 41.07 5.60 -3.66
C VAL A 104 40.65 7.05 -3.90
N LYS A 105 41.40 7.77 -4.76
CA LYS A 105 41.02 9.11 -5.19
C LYS A 105 39.64 9.10 -5.88
N PRO A 106 38.79 10.12 -5.67
CA PRO A 106 37.52 10.24 -6.38
C PRO A 106 37.71 10.12 -7.90
N PRO A 107 36.76 9.50 -8.62
CA PRO A 107 36.88 9.32 -10.06
C PRO A 107 36.91 10.67 -10.78
N LEU A 108 37.59 10.73 -11.93
CA LEU A 108 37.58 11.92 -12.78
C LEU A 108 36.21 12.00 -13.46
N MET A 109 35.51 13.12 -13.27
CA MET A 109 34.18 13.36 -13.82
C MET A 109 34.20 14.63 -14.69
N ASP A 110 34.19 14.46 -16.01
CA ASP A 110 34.31 15.56 -16.97
C ASP A 110 33.17 16.57 -16.83
N GLY A 111 33.50 17.82 -16.52
CA GLY A 111 32.56 18.94 -16.45
C GLY A 111 31.77 19.06 -15.13
N ILE A 112 32.08 18.25 -14.11
CA ILE A 112 31.38 18.31 -12.81
C ILE A 112 31.59 19.63 -12.07
N ASP A 113 32.79 20.22 -12.16
CA ASP A 113 33.12 21.48 -11.51
C ASP A 113 32.28 22.65 -12.03
N ALA A 114 32.02 22.68 -13.34
CA ALA A 114 31.17 23.69 -13.97
C ALA A 114 29.70 23.55 -13.55
N LEU A 115 29.23 22.31 -13.33
CA LEU A 115 27.88 22.04 -12.84
C LEU A 115 27.71 22.42 -11.36
N LEU A 116 28.71 22.13 -10.52
CA LEU A 116 28.72 22.53 -9.11
C LEU A 116 28.74 24.06 -8.95
N ALA A 117 29.52 24.78 -9.77
CA ALA A 117 29.54 26.24 -9.79
C ALA A 117 28.17 26.85 -10.17
N LYS A 118 27.49 26.25 -11.16
CA LYS A 118 26.14 26.67 -11.60
C LYS A 118 25.04 26.35 -10.58
N ASN A 119 25.21 25.31 -9.77
CA ASN A 119 24.25 24.98 -8.71
C ASN A 119 24.38 25.91 -7.50
N LYS A 120 25.60 26.34 -7.15
CA LYS A 120 25.84 27.34 -6.09
C LYS A 120 25.27 28.72 -6.42
N SER A 121 25.29 29.15 -7.69
CA SER A 121 24.70 30.44 -8.09
C SER A 121 23.17 30.45 -8.03
N ARG A 122 22.50 29.32 -8.34
CA ARG A 122 21.03 29.18 -8.21
C ARG A 122 20.51 29.26 -6.78
N ILE A 123 21.31 28.79 -5.82
CA ILE A 123 20.95 28.83 -4.39
C ILE A 123 21.07 30.27 -3.86
N SER A 124 22.05 31.05 -4.33
CA SER A 124 22.26 32.43 -3.88
C SER A 124 21.21 33.43 -4.39
N GLU A 125 20.49 33.15 -5.49
CA GLU A 125 19.41 34.02 -6.00
C GLU A 125 18.07 33.83 -5.26
N ASN A 126 17.87 32.69 -4.57
CA ASN A 126 16.62 32.38 -3.88
C ASN A 126 16.52 32.95 -2.45
N ASP A 127 17.60 33.51 -1.89
CA ASP A 127 17.67 33.96 -0.49
C ASP A 127 17.42 35.48 -0.28
N ILE A 128 17.10 36.26 -1.33
CA ILE A 128 17.00 37.75 -1.20
C ILE A 128 15.56 38.29 -1.11
N ASN A 129 14.50 37.53 -1.38
CA ASN A 129 13.13 38.08 -1.34
C ASN A 129 12.26 37.52 -0.21
N GLY A 130 12.52 37.99 1.01
CA GLY A 130 11.64 37.84 2.16
C GLY A 130 11.36 39.17 2.86
N SER A 131 10.29 39.89 2.47
CA SER A 131 9.50 40.75 3.38
C SER A 131 8.26 41.37 2.72
N THR A 132 7.10 41.05 3.31
CA THR A 132 5.91 41.89 3.57
C THR A 132 5.27 42.74 2.46
N GLN A 133 4.06 42.38 2.01
CA GLN A 133 2.81 43.17 2.23
C GLN A 133 1.60 42.61 1.44
N LEU A 134 0.47 42.50 2.15
CA LEU A 134 -0.87 42.28 1.61
C LEU A 134 -1.29 43.45 0.70
N ARG A 135 -1.55 43.18 -0.58
CA ARG A 135 -2.45 43.99 -1.42
C ARG A 135 -3.31 43.08 -2.31
N LEU A 136 -4.63 43.26 -2.18
CA LEU A 136 -5.61 42.76 -3.14
C LEU A 136 -5.38 43.46 -4.49
N SER A 137 -5.26 42.66 -5.55
CA SER A 137 -5.57 43.11 -6.90
C SER A 137 -6.07 41.93 -7.74
N THR A 138 -7.28 42.11 -8.25
CA THR A 138 -8.01 41.33 -9.24
C THR A 138 -7.17 41.06 -10.48
N GLY A 139 -7.00 39.79 -10.83
CA GLY A 139 -6.38 39.34 -12.08
C GLY A 139 -6.62 37.84 -12.26
N THR A 140 -7.40 37.49 -13.27
CA THR A 140 -7.81 36.14 -13.66
C THR A 140 -6.59 35.27 -13.99
N PRO A 141 -6.39 34.09 -13.36
CA PRO A 141 -5.36 33.16 -13.82
C PRO A 141 -5.92 32.24 -14.91
N GLN A 142 -5.48 32.45 -16.15
CA GLN A 142 -5.58 31.45 -17.21
C GLN A 142 -4.71 30.24 -16.83
N PHE A 143 -5.36 29.11 -16.54
CA PHE A 143 -4.70 27.82 -16.37
C PHE A 143 -4.21 27.30 -17.72
N GLY A 144 -2.94 27.55 -18.02
CA GLY A 144 -2.20 26.77 -19.02
C GLY A 144 -1.94 25.37 -18.46
N ALA A 145 -2.58 24.36 -19.06
CA ALA A 145 -2.38 22.96 -18.71
C ALA A 145 -0.90 22.56 -18.91
N LYS A 146 -0.19 22.30 -17.81
CA LYS A 146 1.11 21.61 -17.87
C LYS A 146 0.86 20.17 -18.31
N SER A 147 1.29 19.86 -19.53
CA SER A 147 1.30 18.53 -20.11
C SER A 147 1.91 17.51 -19.13
N SER A 148 1.13 16.52 -18.72
CA SER A 148 1.60 15.34 -17.99
C SER A 148 2.65 14.63 -18.85
N ARG A 149 3.91 14.63 -18.42
CA ARG A 149 4.97 13.84 -19.06
C ARG A 149 4.53 12.36 -19.08
N LYS A 150 4.34 11.79 -20.27
CA LYS A 150 4.13 10.35 -20.48
C LYS A 150 5.31 9.59 -19.89
N MET A 151 5.07 8.53 -19.12
CA MET A 151 6.16 7.65 -18.67
C MET A 151 6.68 6.87 -19.89
N PRO A 152 8.00 6.83 -20.13
CA PRO A 152 8.55 6.09 -21.26
C PRO A 152 8.30 4.58 -21.11
N LEU A 153 8.05 3.89 -22.24
CA LEU A 153 7.78 2.44 -22.30
C LEU A 153 8.84 1.56 -21.60
N ASN A 154 10.08 2.06 -21.47
CA ASN A 154 11.20 1.34 -20.86
C ASN A 154 11.18 1.34 -19.31
N ALA A 155 10.18 1.95 -18.68
CA ALA A 155 10.09 2.12 -17.23
C ALA A 155 9.20 1.09 -16.52
N VAL A 156 8.55 0.18 -17.25
CA VAL A 156 7.72 -0.88 -16.63
C VAL A 156 8.64 -2.03 -16.21
N THR A 157 8.83 -2.21 -14.90
CA THR A 157 9.67 -3.27 -14.32
C THR A 157 8.88 -4.44 -13.74
N SER A 158 7.58 -4.27 -13.49
CA SER A 158 6.70 -5.27 -12.91
C SER A 158 5.25 -5.13 -13.39
N ILE A 159 4.40 -6.10 -13.07
CA ILE A 159 2.94 -6.01 -13.28
C ILE A 159 2.37 -4.77 -12.57
N ILE A 160 2.81 -4.50 -11.34
CA ILE A 160 2.32 -3.37 -10.54
C ILE A 160 2.67 -2.03 -11.20
N ASP A 161 3.91 -1.87 -11.68
CA ASP A 161 4.33 -0.67 -12.43
C ASP A 161 3.52 -0.50 -13.72
N GLY A 162 3.22 -1.62 -14.39
CA GLY A 162 2.37 -1.63 -15.57
C GLY A 162 0.96 -1.15 -15.27
N LEU A 163 0.32 -1.71 -14.23
CA LEU A 163 -1.03 -1.29 -13.81
C LEU A 163 -1.05 0.18 -13.36
N LYS A 164 -0.03 0.64 -12.63
CA LYS A 164 0.13 2.04 -12.22
C LYS A 164 0.23 2.98 -13.42
N ARG A 165 1.03 2.62 -14.43
CA ARG A 165 1.12 3.38 -15.68
C ARG A 165 -0.23 3.43 -16.40
N LEU A 166 -0.88 2.28 -16.58
CA LEU A 166 -2.19 2.19 -17.23
C LEU A 166 -3.25 3.02 -16.49
N TYR A 167 -3.22 3.02 -15.15
CA TYR A 167 -4.08 3.87 -14.34
C TYR A 167 -3.88 5.35 -14.66
N ILE A 168 -2.65 5.83 -14.56
CA ILE A 168 -2.32 7.25 -14.74
C ILE A 168 -2.65 7.73 -16.16
N GLU A 169 -2.34 6.90 -17.16
CA GLU A 169 -2.45 7.29 -18.58
C GLU A 169 -3.87 7.12 -19.14
N LYS A 170 -4.64 6.12 -18.68
CA LYS A 170 -5.90 5.72 -19.32
C LYS A 170 -7.11 5.88 -18.40
N LEU A 171 -7.04 5.36 -17.17
CA LEU A 171 -8.21 5.28 -16.29
C LEU A 171 -8.43 6.55 -15.44
N LYS A 172 -7.38 7.09 -14.82
CA LYS A 172 -7.45 8.30 -13.98
C LYS A 172 -8.05 9.51 -14.70
N PRO A 173 -7.74 9.79 -15.99
CA PRO A 173 -8.39 10.86 -16.73
C PRO A 173 -9.91 10.67 -16.82
N LEU A 174 -10.37 9.43 -17.06
CA LEU A 174 -11.79 9.08 -17.13
C LEU A 174 -12.45 9.31 -15.77
N GLU A 175 -11.87 8.78 -14.69
CA GLU A 175 -12.37 8.95 -13.33
C GLU A 175 -12.52 10.44 -12.96
N ALA A 176 -11.48 11.24 -13.22
CA ALA A 176 -11.50 12.67 -12.90
C ALA A 176 -12.51 13.46 -13.74
N THR A 177 -12.65 13.14 -15.04
CA THR A 177 -13.56 13.84 -15.95
C THR A 177 -15.02 13.63 -15.56
N TYR A 178 -15.36 12.42 -15.14
CA TYR A 178 -16.72 12.05 -14.78
C TYR A 178 -16.99 12.05 -13.27
N ARG A 179 -16.04 12.52 -12.45
CA ARG A 179 -16.18 12.65 -10.98
C ARG A 179 -16.42 11.33 -10.26
N PHE A 180 -15.79 10.26 -10.73
CA PHE A 180 -15.91 8.92 -10.14
C PHE A 180 -15.56 8.89 -8.64
N ASN A 181 -14.62 9.75 -8.22
CA ASN A 181 -14.19 9.86 -6.82
C ASN A 181 -15.26 10.36 -5.86
N ASP A 182 -16.27 11.08 -6.36
CA ASP A 182 -17.35 11.62 -5.54
C ASP A 182 -18.47 10.60 -5.34
N PHE A 183 -18.61 9.63 -6.26
CA PHE A 183 -19.72 8.66 -6.29
C PHE A 183 -19.35 7.26 -5.84
N VAL A 184 -18.10 6.83 -6.08
CA VAL A 184 -17.74 5.41 -5.93
C VAL A 184 -16.54 5.24 -5.00
N SER A 185 -15.37 5.79 -5.37
CA SER A 185 -14.18 5.66 -4.54
C SER A 185 -13.09 6.66 -4.93
N PRO A 186 -12.28 7.14 -3.96
CA PRO A 186 -11.20 8.10 -4.21
C PRO A 186 -10.25 7.68 -5.34
N LEU A 187 -9.60 8.66 -5.97
CA LEU A 187 -8.56 8.40 -6.96
C LEU A 187 -7.39 7.64 -6.31
N LEU A 188 -6.84 6.66 -7.03
CA LEU A 188 -5.70 5.91 -6.54
C LEU A 188 -4.44 6.78 -6.56
N THR A 189 -3.64 6.64 -5.51
CA THR A 189 -2.32 7.26 -5.35
C THR A 189 -1.23 6.26 -5.73
N ASN A 190 0.00 6.73 -5.92
CA ASN A 190 1.14 5.84 -6.14
C ASN A 190 1.31 4.83 -5.00
N SER A 191 1.11 5.28 -3.76
CA SER A 191 1.19 4.43 -2.57
C SER A 191 0.17 3.29 -2.55
N ASP A 192 -1.00 3.44 -3.21
CA ASP A 192 -1.99 2.36 -3.31
C ASP A 192 -1.51 1.21 -4.22
N PHE A 193 -0.69 1.51 -5.24
CA PHE A 193 -0.07 0.48 -6.08
C PHE A 193 1.15 -0.13 -5.40
N ASP A 194 1.98 0.71 -4.78
CA ASP A 194 3.27 0.32 -4.19
C ASP A 194 3.11 -0.33 -2.80
N ALA A 195 1.91 -0.26 -2.21
CA ALA A 195 1.61 -0.90 -0.93
C ALA A 195 1.98 -2.37 -0.95
N ARG A 196 2.52 -2.91 0.15
CA ARG A 196 2.68 -4.35 0.31
C ARG A 196 1.34 -5.00 0.63
N PRO A 197 1.16 -6.30 0.33
CA PRO A 197 0.00 -7.05 0.78
C PRO A 197 -0.21 -6.92 2.29
N MET A 198 -1.46 -6.72 2.72
CA MET A 198 -1.79 -6.44 4.11
C MET A 198 -2.53 -7.60 4.79
N VAL A 199 -2.05 -8.00 5.97
CA VAL A 199 -2.66 -9.03 6.83
C VAL A 199 -3.20 -8.39 8.09
N MET A 200 -4.52 -8.36 8.26
CA MET A 200 -5.15 -7.81 9.46
C MET A 200 -5.51 -8.89 10.46
N LEU A 201 -5.11 -8.71 11.72
CA LEU A 201 -5.51 -9.57 12.83
C LEU A 201 -6.66 -8.91 13.58
N LEU A 202 -7.76 -9.63 13.74
CA LEU A 202 -8.97 -9.14 14.38
C LEU A 202 -9.52 -10.17 15.37
N GLY A 203 -9.96 -9.71 16.53
CA GLY A 203 -10.50 -10.60 17.56
C GLY A 203 -10.69 -9.87 18.89
N GLN A 204 -11.38 -10.51 19.82
CA GLN A 204 -11.65 -9.94 21.15
C GLN A 204 -10.37 -9.75 21.97
N TYR A 205 -10.50 -9.13 23.15
CA TYR A 205 -9.37 -8.99 24.07
C TYR A 205 -8.77 -10.34 24.45
N SER A 206 -7.45 -10.37 24.61
CA SER A 206 -6.71 -11.53 25.07
C SER A 206 -6.79 -12.78 24.16
N THR A 207 -7.25 -12.67 22.91
CA THR A 207 -7.22 -13.80 21.93
C THR A 207 -5.82 -14.09 21.38
N GLY A 208 -4.84 -13.24 21.68
CA GLY A 208 -3.43 -13.46 21.33
C GLY A 208 -2.98 -12.86 20.00
N LYS A 209 -3.61 -11.78 19.51
CA LYS A 209 -3.21 -11.07 18.27
C LYS A 209 -1.74 -10.64 18.28
N THR A 210 -1.35 -9.81 19.24
CA THR A 210 0.04 -9.34 19.37
C THR A 210 1.03 -10.50 19.59
N THR A 211 0.63 -11.52 20.36
CA THR A 211 1.44 -12.74 20.55
C THR A 211 1.61 -13.53 19.25
N PHE A 212 0.57 -13.62 18.44
CA PHE A 212 0.60 -14.27 17.13
C PHE A 212 1.59 -13.55 16.20
N ILE A 213 1.55 -12.22 16.16
CA ILE A 213 2.49 -11.43 15.34
C ILE A 213 3.93 -11.65 15.83
N LYS A 214 4.16 -11.59 17.14
CA LYS A 214 5.47 -11.89 17.73
C LYS A 214 5.96 -13.29 17.33
N HIS A 215 5.07 -14.28 17.41
CA HIS A 215 5.39 -15.66 17.04
C HIS A 215 5.75 -15.78 15.56
N LEU A 216 5.01 -15.10 14.68
CA LEU A 216 5.26 -15.08 13.24
C LEU A 216 6.58 -14.38 12.90
N LEU A 217 6.89 -13.25 13.54
CA LEU A 217 8.13 -12.49 13.34
C LEU A 217 9.32 -13.07 14.11
N ARG A 218 9.11 -14.01 15.04
CA ARG A 218 10.12 -14.53 15.98
C ARG A 218 10.83 -13.44 16.81
N CYS A 219 10.26 -12.25 16.87
CA CYS A 219 10.77 -11.09 17.59
C CYS A 219 9.62 -10.12 17.95
N ASN A 220 9.87 -9.18 18.84
CA ASN A 220 8.91 -8.12 19.14
C ASN A 220 9.03 -7.00 18.10
N TYR A 221 7.92 -6.35 17.78
CA TYR A 221 7.92 -5.12 16.98
C TYR A 221 7.89 -3.87 17.89
N PRO A 222 8.37 -2.70 17.43
CA PRO A 222 8.34 -1.46 18.20
C PRO A 222 6.92 -1.08 18.66
N GLY A 223 6.75 -0.80 19.95
CA GLY A 223 5.43 -0.47 20.52
C GLY A 223 4.56 -1.68 20.89
N ALA A 224 5.02 -2.91 20.66
CA ALA A 224 4.29 -4.11 21.08
C ALA A 224 4.15 -4.18 22.61
N HIS A 225 2.93 -4.38 23.11
CA HIS A 225 2.67 -4.60 24.54
C HIS A 225 1.77 -5.83 24.76
N ILE A 226 2.34 -6.89 25.37
CA ILE A 226 1.64 -8.14 25.66
C ILE A 226 1.38 -8.20 27.17
N GLY A 227 0.11 -8.21 27.56
CA GLY A 227 -0.29 -8.41 28.96
C GLY A 227 -1.71 -9.00 29.09
N PRO A 228 -2.09 -9.43 30.30
CA PRO A 228 -3.41 -10.01 30.57
C PRO A 228 -4.54 -8.97 30.62
N GLU A 229 -4.21 -7.70 30.86
CA GLU A 229 -5.14 -6.57 30.83
C GLU A 229 -5.34 -6.05 29.39
N PRO A 230 -6.30 -5.13 29.12
CA PRO A 230 -6.44 -4.47 27.82
C PRO A 230 -5.19 -3.65 27.44
N THR A 231 -4.14 -4.31 26.95
CA THR A 231 -2.83 -3.69 26.71
C THR A 231 -2.73 -3.00 25.35
N THR A 232 -3.34 -3.57 24.32
CA THR A 232 -3.35 -2.99 22.96
C THR A 232 -4.64 -2.20 22.76
N ASP A 233 -4.56 -0.89 22.93
CA ASP A 233 -5.66 0.07 22.67
C ASP A 233 -5.48 0.84 21.36
N ARG A 234 -4.44 0.50 20.57
CA ARG A 234 -4.08 1.15 19.30
C ARG A 234 -4.16 0.20 18.12
N PHE A 235 -4.43 0.77 16.96
CA PHE A 235 -4.14 0.13 15.68
C PHE A 235 -2.65 0.30 15.40
N VAL A 236 -1.94 -0.80 15.23
CA VAL A 236 -0.51 -0.80 14.92
C VAL A 236 -0.30 -1.46 13.56
N VAL A 237 0.21 -0.68 12.61
CA VAL A 237 0.68 -1.22 11.34
C VAL A 237 2.16 -1.54 11.46
N VAL A 238 2.49 -2.82 11.41
CA VAL A 238 3.85 -3.35 11.44
C VAL A 238 4.32 -3.55 10.01
N MET A 239 5.34 -2.80 9.59
CA MET A 239 5.86 -2.82 8.22
C MET A 239 7.39 -2.74 8.18
N SER A 240 7.98 -3.07 7.03
CA SER A 240 9.43 -2.96 6.86
C SER A 240 9.88 -1.50 6.88
N GLY A 241 11.02 -1.26 7.52
CA GLY A 241 11.76 0.00 7.52
C GLY A 241 13.23 -0.23 7.82
N HIS A 242 14.07 0.78 7.57
CA HIS A 242 15.52 0.68 7.76
C HIS A 242 15.92 0.56 9.24
N ASP A 243 15.16 1.22 10.12
CA ASP A 243 15.42 1.29 11.55
C ASP A 243 14.18 0.88 12.33
N GLU A 244 14.40 0.33 13.53
CA GLU A 244 13.34 0.08 14.50
C GLU A 244 12.79 1.39 15.04
N ARG A 245 11.56 1.73 14.67
CA ARG A 245 10.90 2.96 15.16
C ARG A 245 9.39 2.83 15.21
N SER A 246 8.78 3.63 16.08
CA SER A 246 7.34 3.86 16.13
C SER A 246 7.03 5.26 15.63
N ILE A 247 6.08 5.36 14.70
CA ILE A 247 5.63 6.59 14.06
C ILE A 247 4.18 6.86 14.48
N PRO A 248 3.89 8.01 15.11
CA PRO A 248 2.52 8.37 15.50
C PRO A 248 1.59 8.53 14.30
N GLY A 249 0.32 8.13 14.44
CA GLY A 249 -0.67 8.10 13.36
C GLY A 249 -0.91 9.44 12.66
N ASN A 250 -0.84 10.56 13.37
CA ASN A 250 -0.92 11.90 12.76
C ASN A 250 0.19 12.14 11.72
N THR A 251 1.38 11.57 11.93
CA THR A 251 2.51 11.70 11.00
C THR A 251 2.36 10.71 9.84
N VAL A 252 1.96 9.47 10.15
CA VAL A 252 1.73 8.41 9.15
C VAL A 252 0.66 8.83 8.14
N ALA A 253 -0.40 9.50 8.59
CA ALA A 253 -1.52 9.87 7.73
C ALA A 253 -1.23 11.04 6.76
N VAL A 254 -0.11 11.74 6.90
CA VAL A 254 0.30 12.83 5.98
C VAL A 254 1.48 12.46 5.09
N GLN A 255 2.09 11.29 5.31
CA GLN A 255 3.19 10.78 4.50
C GLN A 255 2.67 10.25 3.16
N ALA A 256 3.07 10.91 2.06
CA ALA A 256 2.59 10.60 0.71
C ALA A 256 3.09 9.27 0.16
N ASP A 257 4.19 8.75 0.72
CA ASP A 257 4.80 7.46 0.42
C ASP A 257 4.11 6.30 1.17
N MET A 258 3.16 6.59 2.07
CA MET A 258 2.43 5.58 2.84
C MET A 258 0.95 5.46 2.45
N PRO A 259 0.38 4.24 2.36
CA PRO A 259 -0.98 4.01 1.89
C PRO A 259 -2.08 4.31 2.95
N PHE A 260 -1.78 5.18 3.92
CA PHE A 260 -2.60 5.44 5.11
C PHE A 260 -3.21 6.84 5.14
N SER A 261 -3.02 7.65 4.10
CA SER A 261 -3.57 9.01 4.02
C SER A 261 -5.11 9.07 4.12
N GLY A 262 -5.80 8.03 3.67
CA GLY A 262 -7.25 7.89 3.80
C GLY A 262 -7.75 7.82 5.26
N LEU A 263 -6.89 7.48 6.22
CA LEU A 263 -7.25 7.42 7.64
C LEU A 263 -7.47 8.79 8.27
N THR A 264 -7.05 9.87 7.61
CA THR A 264 -7.30 11.26 8.08
C THR A 264 -8.80 11.56 8.23
N HIS A 265 -9.66 10.87 7.47
CA HIS A 265 -11.12 11.01 7.54
C HIS A 265 -11.70 10.63 8.91
N PHE A 266 -11.06 9.73 9.66
CA PHE A 266 -11.51 9.33 11.00
C PHE A 266 -11.12 10.34 12.10
N GLY A 267 -10.37 11.39 11.74
CA GLY A 267 -10.06 12.53 12.61
C GLY A 267 -8.97 12.27 13.66
N GLY A 268 -8.58 13.34 14.36
CA GLY A 268 -7.46 13.32 15.31
C GLY A 268 -7.66 12.35 16.49
N ALA A 269 -8.92 12.11 16.90
CA ALA A 269 -9.24 11.14 17.95
C ALA A 269 -8.78 9.73 17.57
N PHE A 270 -9.06 9.28 16.35
CA PHE A 270 -8.57 8.01 15.83
C PHE A 270 -7.06 8.03 15.61
N LEU A 271 -6.52 9.09 14.99
CA LEU A 271 -5.09 9.17 14.66
C LEU A 271 -4.19 9.13 15.91
N SER A 272 -4.70 9.53 17.08
CA SER A 272 -4.02 9.37 18.37
C SER A 272 -3.93 7.91 18.87
N LYS A 273 -4.79 7.04 18.34
CA LYS A 273 -4.87 5.59 18.58
C LYS A 273 -4.39 4.78 17.37
N PHE A 274 -3.69 5.42 16.45
CA PHE A 274 -3.08 4.78 15.29
C PHE A 274 -1.57 4.97 15.35
N GLU A 275 -0.82 3.94 14.97
CA GLU A 275 0.62 3.90 15.06
C GLU A 275 1.19 3.03 13.93
N CYS A 276 2.36 3.41 13.42
CA CYS A 276 3.13 2.58 12.50
C CYS A 276 4.43 2.14 13.16
N ALA A 277 4.61 0.84 13.32
CA ALA A 277 5.84 0.22 13.76
C ALA A 277 6.65 -0.19 12.53
N GLN A 278 7.85 0.38 12.40
CA GLN A 278 8.79 0.04 11.33
C GLN A 278 9.98 -0.72 11.91
N MET A 279 10.41 -1.77 11.22
CA MET A 279 11.63 -2.50 11.56
C MET A 279 12.17 -3.28 10.35
N PRO A 280 13.49 -3.52 10.28
CA PRO A 280 14.06 -4.36 9.23
C PRO A 280 13.70 -5.82 9.51
N HIS A 281 12.91 -6.45 8.65
CA HIS A 281 12.54 -7.86 8.80
C HIS A 281 12.18 -8.49 7.44
N PRO A 282 12.75 -9.66 7.07
CA PRO A 282 12.50 -10.28 5.76
C PRO A 282 11.03 -10.52 5.45
N LEU A 283 10.24 -10.97 6.43
CA LEU A 283 8.79 -11.13 6.22
C LEU A 283 8.08 -9.80 5.97
N LEU A 284 8.52 -8.71 6.61
CA LEU A 284 7.90 -7.40 6.45
C LEU A 284 8.33 -6.70 5.14
N ASP A 285 9.36 -7.21 4.47
CA ASP A 285 9.71 -6.81 3.10
C ASP A 285 8.69 -7.33 2.08
N GLU A 286 7.97 -8.40 2.42
CA GLU A 286 6.98 -9.06 1.58
C GLU A 286 5.54 -8.70 1.95
N ILE A 287 5.24 -8.50 3.25
CA ILE A 287 3.88 -8.19 3.74
C ILE A 287 3.88 -7.04 4.77
N THR A 288 2.70 -6.49 5.02
CA THR A 288 2.44 -5.56 6.11
C THR A 288 1.38 -6.16 7.04
N ILE A 289 1.60 -6.09 8.34
CA ILE A 289 0.71 -6.69 9.34
C ILE A 289 -0.03 -5.58 10.08
N VAL A 290 -1.34 -5.73 10.25
CA VAL A 290 -2.19 -4.80 11.01
C VAL A 290 -2.63 -5.47 12.30
N ASP A 291 -2.05 -5.05 13.43
CA ASP A 291 -2.52 -5.43 14.78
C ASP A 291 -3.65 -4.48 15.17
N THR A 292 -4.84 -5.05 15.43
CA THR A 292 -6.00 -4.26 15.82
C THR A 292 -6.20 -4.30 17.34
N PRO A 293 -6.79 -3.24 17.94
CA PRO A 293 -7.25 -3.31 19.32
C PRO A 293 -8.20 -4.48 19.53
N GLY A 294 -8.20 -5.06 20.74
CA GLY A 294 -9.21 -6.05 21.12
C GLY A 294 -10.63 -5.50 20.91
N VAL A 295 -11.53 -6.30 20.37
CA VAL A 295 -12.96 -5.95 20.35
C VAL A 295 -13.52 -6.09 21.77
N LEU A 296 -14.18 -5.03 22.27
CA LEU A 296 -14.68 -4.95 23.64
C LEU A 296 -15.91 -5.85 23.80
N SER A 297 -16.03 -6.51 24.96
CA SER A 297 -17.21 -7.30 25.29
C SER A 297 -18.14 -6.48 26.19
N GLY A 298 -19.12 -5.81 25.58
CA GLY A 298 -20.24 -5.18 26.30
C GLY A 298 -20.38 -3.67 26.10
N GLU A 299 -21.60 -3.18 26.31
CA GLU A 299 -22.06 -1.84 25.90
C GLU A 299 -21.42 -0.67 26.66
N LYS A 300 -21.03 -0.88 27.94
CA LYS A 300 -20.36 0.13 28.78
C LYS A 300 -18.91 0.43 28.37
N GLN A 301 -18.27 -0.52 27.70
CA GLN A 301 -16.91 -0.34 27.18
C GLN A 301 -16.94 0.35 25.81
N ARG A 302 -18.01 0.16 25.02
CA ARG A 302 -18.21 0.81 23.72
C ARG A 302 -18.17 2.35 23.80
N THR A 303 -18.72 2.93 24.87
CA THR A 303 -18.73 4.39 25.08
C THR A 303 -17.34 4.99 25.36
N GLN A 304 -16.28 4.18 25.48
CA GLN A 304 -14.91 4.67 25.68
C GLN A 304 -14.19 5.03 24.38
N ARG A 305 -14.65 4.56 23.20
CA ARG A 305 -14.01 4.92 21.93
C ARG A 305 -14.56 6.24 21.41
N SER A 306 -13.69 7.23 21.26
CA SER A 306 -14.00 8.53 20.68
C SER A 306 -13.93 8.56 19.14
N TYR A 307 -13.96 7.39 18.50
CA TYR A 307 -13.85 7.23 17.04
C TYR A 307 -14.67 6.03 16.54
N ASP A 308 -15.00 6.05 15.25
CA ASP A 308 -15.74 4.97 14.59
C ASP A 308 -14.87 3.74 14.34
N PHE A 309 -14.83 2.83 15.33
CA PHE A 309 -14.06 1.59 15.22
C PHE A 309 -14.52 0.69 14.06
N THR A 310 -15.83 0.59 13.82
CA THR A 310 -16.37 -0.28 12.77
C THR A 310 -16.01 0.27 11.39
N GLY A 311 -16.12 1.59 11.19
CA GLY A 311 -15.67 2.25 9.97
C GLY A 311 -14.17 2.05 9.70
N VAL A 312 -13.33 2.15 10.73
CA VAL A 312 -11.87 1.90 10.59
C VAL A 312 -11.60 0.45 10.19
N ILE A 313 -12.26 -0.53 10.82
CA ILE A 313 -12.09 -1.95 10.45
C ILE A 313 -12.55 -2.20 9.02
N SER A 314 -13.68 -1.62 8.60
CA SER A 314 -14.16 -1.73 7.23
C SER A 314 -13.18 -1.12 6.22
N TRP A 315 -12.55 0.01 6.56
CA TRP A 315 -11.51 0.64 5.74
C TRP A 315 -10.28 -0.27 5.57
N PHE A 316 -9.78 -0.88 6.65
CA PHE A 316 -8.68 -1.83 6.56
C PHE A 316 -9.09 -3.08 5.80
N ALA A 317 -10.28 -3.65 6.06
CA ALA A 317 -10.78 -4.84 5.38
C ALA A 317 -10.82 -4.69 3.85
N ALA A 318 -11.19 -3.49 3.37
CA ALA A 318 -11.17 -3.19 1.93
C ALA A 318 -9.76 -3.23 1.34
N LYS A 319 -8.73 -2.81 2.09
CA LYS A 319 -7.33 -2.72 1.66
C LYS A 319 -6.49 -3.97 1.97
N CYS A 320 -6.90 -4.79 2.92
CA CYS A 320 -6.20 -6.03 3.28
C CYS A 320 -6.38 -7.10 2.22
N ASP A 321 -5.42 -8.01 2.16
CA ASP A 321 -5.41 -9.21 1.32
C ASP A 321 -5.80 -10.46 2.13
N LEU A 322 -5.57 -10.43 3.44
CA LEU A 322 -6.00 -11.47 4.39
C LEU A 322 -6.51 -10.86 5.70
N ILE A 323 -7.59 -11.44 6.23
CA ILE A 323 -8.15 -11.06 7.53
C ILE A 323 -8.19 -12.30 8.43
N LEU A 324 -7.37 -12.31 9.47
CA LEU A 324 -7.33 -13.36 10.47
C LEU A 324 -8.30 -13.03 11.61
N LEU A 325 -9.38 -13.81 11.76
CA LEU A 325 -10.29 -13.75 12.89
C LEU A 325 -9.82 -14.70 14.01
N LEU A 326 -9.28 -14.15 15.08
CA LEU A 326 -8.74 -14.91 16.21
C LEU A 326 -9.78 -15.12 17.31
N PHE A 327 -9.93 -16.38 17.72
CA PHE A 327 -10.78 -16.84 18.82
C PHE A 327 -9.95 -17.58 19.87
N ASP A 328 -10.44 -17.55 21.12
CA ASP A 328 -9.88 -18.28 22.26
C ASP A 328 -10.93 -19.30 22.75
N PRO A 329 -10.61 -20.61 22.85
CA PRO A 329 -11.50 -21.66 23.34
C PRO A 329 -12.16 -21.36 24.68
N HIS A 330 -11.50 -20.61 25.57
CA HIS A 330 -12.04 -20.23 26.87
C HIS A 330 -13.02 -19.05 26.80
N LYS A 331 -13.03 -18.30 25.69
CA LYS A 331 -13.80 -17.06 25.50
C LYS A 331 -14.41 -17.01 24.09
N LEU A 332 -15.27 -17.98 23.78
CA LEU A 332 -15.94 -18.06 22.49
C LEU A 332 -17.14 -17.13 22.30
N ASP A 333 -17.56 -16.42 23.35
CA ASP A 333 -18.74 -15.55 23.26
C ASP A 333 -18.52 -14.46 22.21
N ILE A 334 -19.19 -14.57 21.07
CA ILE A 334 -19.19 -13.51 20.05
C ILE A 334 -20.10 -12.39 20.56
N SER A 335 -19.50 -11.40 21.22
CA SER A 335 -20.19 -10.21 21.70
C SER A 335 -20.92 -9.48 20.56
N ASP A 336 -21.97 -8.72 20.88
CA ASP A 336 -22.72 -7.98 19.86
C ASP A 336 -21.88 -6.93 19.14
N GLU A 337 -20.86 -6.37 19.81
CA GLU A 337 -19.86 -5.54 19.17
C GLU A 337 -19.06 -6.33 18.15
N PHE A 338 -18.57 -7.52 18.51
CA PHE A 338 -17.82 -8.34 17.57
C PHE A 338 -18.68 -8.82 16.39
N LYS A 339 -19.97 -9.15 16.61
CA LYS A 339 -20.91 -9.42 15.51
C LYS A 339 -21.03 -8.24 14.55
N ARG A 340 -21.16 -7.01 15.06
CA ARG A 340 -21.21 -5.80 14.21
C ARG A 340 -19.92 -5.59 13.42
N VAL A 341 -18.77 -5.83 14.06
CA VAL A 341 -17.46 -5.74 13.40
C VAL A 341 -17.34 -6.80 12.30
N ILE A 342 -17.69 -8.06 12.56
CA ILE A 342 -17.69 -9.13 11.55
C ILE A 342 -18.68 -8.79 10.41
N ALA A 343 -19.86 -8.27 10.72
CA ALA A 343 -20.82 -7.84 9.72
C ALA A 343 -20.29 -6.69 8.83
N SER A 344 -19.40 -5.83 9.35
CA SER A 344 -18.74 -4.79 8.55
C SER A 344 -17.68 -5.30 7.58
N LEU A 345 -17.30 -6.59 7.68
CA LEU A 345 -16.39 -7.26 6.75
C LEU A 345 -17.12 -7.83 5.51
N ARG A 346 -18.45 -7.76 5.45
CA ARG A 346 -19.24 -8.28 4.32
C ARG A 346 -18.69 -7.77 2.98
N GLY A 347 -18.61 -8.69 2.01
CA GLY A 347 -18.00 -8.41 0.71
C GLY A 347 -16.49 -8.61 0.67
N ASN A 348 -15.88 -8.94 1.81
CA ASN A 348 -14.47 -9.36 1.93
C ASN A 348 -14.35 -10.79 2.49
N ASP A 349 -15.43 -11.58 2.41
CA ASP A 349 -15.56 -12.90 3.03
C ASP A 349 -14.48 -13.88 2.53
N ASP A 350 -14.09 -13.77 1.26
CA ASP A 350 -13.06 -14.60 0.62
C ASP A 350 -11.65 -14.41 1.22
N LYS A 351 -11.40 -13.23 1.82
CA LYS A 351 -10.15 -12.88 2.52
C LYS A 351 -10.10 -13.38 3.95
N ILE A 352 -11.23 -13.82 4.50
CA ILE A 352 -11.31 -14.15 5.92
C ILE A 352 -10.76 -15.56 6.15
N ARG A 353 -9.94 -15.70 7.18
CA ARG A 353 -9.52 -16.98 7.75
C ARG A 353 -9.72 -16.93 9.25
N VAL A 354 -10.16 -18.03 9.83
CA VAL A 354 -10.45 -18.12 11.25
C VAL A 354 -9.30 -18.83 11.93
N VAL A 355 -8.86 -18.35 13.09
CA VAL A 355 -7.82 -18.98 13.90
C VAL A 355 -8.41 -19.24 15.28
N LEU A 356 -8.55 -20.51 15.64
CA LEU A 356 -8.86 -20.94 16.99
C LEU A 356 -7.54 -21.13 17.74
N ASN A 357 -7.10 -20.05 18.39
CA ASN A 357 -5.81 -19.96 19.06
C ASN A 357 -5.88 -20.58 20.47
N LYS A 358 -4.74 -20.92 21.09
CA LYS A 358 -4.66 -21.53 22.44
C LYS A 358 -5.42 -22.84 22.58
N ALA A 359 -5.54 -23.60 21.49
CA ALA A 359 -6.23 -24.88 21.47
C ALA A 359 -5.60 -25.93 22.40
N ASP A 360 -4.33 -25.75 22.76
CA ASP A 360 -3.58 -26.58 23.72
C ASP A 360 -4.02 -26.41 25.18
N GLN A 361 -4.86 -25.42 25.47
CA GLN A 361 -5.33 -25.12 26.83
C GLN A 361 -6.63 -25.85 27.19
N VAL A 362 -7.24 -26.57 26.25
CA VAL A 362 -8.49 -27.30 26.45
C VAL A 362 -8.32 -28.77 26.07
N ASP A 363 -9.08 -29.65 26.72
CA ASP A 363 -9.08 -31.06 26.34
C ASP A 363 -9.75 -31.29 24.97
N THR A 364 -9.53 -32.47 24.40
CA THR A 364 -10.10 -32.92 23.13
C THR A 364 -11.62 -32.74 23.03
N GLN A 365 -12.37 -33.12 24.06
CA GLN A 365 -13.82 -33.10 24.02
C GLN A 365 -14.35 -31.67 24.06
N GLN A 366 -13.75 -30.85 24.91
CA GLN A 366 -14.02 -29.42 25.00
C GLN A 366 -13.66 -28.71 23.70
N LEU A 367 -12.53 -29.03 23.08
CA LEU A 367 -12.10 -28.46 21.81
C LEU A 367 -13.12 -28.73 20.69
N MET A 368 -13.63 -29.96 20.58
CA MET A 368 -14.65 -30.30 19.59
C MET A 368 -15.99 -29.58 19.83
N ARG A 369 -16.40 -29.40 21.10
CA ARG A 369 -17.58 -28.60 21.45
C ARG A 369 -17.38 -27.12 21.11
N VAL A 370 -16.21 -26.59 21.43
CA VAL A 370 -15.76 -25.22 21.15
C VAL A 370 -15.79 -24.95 19.64
N TYR A 371 -15.21 -25.86 18.86
CA TYR A 371 -15.18 -25.78 17.41
C TYR A 371 -16.58 -25.79 16.80
N GLY A 372 -17.45 -26.71 17.23
CA GLY A 372 -18.84 -26.77 16.78
C GLY A 372 -19.63 -25.49 17.10
N ALA A 373 -19.46 -24.96 18.32
CA ALA A 373 -20.10 -23.70 18.73
C ALA A 373 -19.59 -22.49 17.94
N LEU A 374 -18.29 -22.43 17.63
CA LEU A 374 -17.69 -21.39 16.81
C LEU A 374 -18.27 -21.41 15.39
N MET A 375 -18.28 -22.58 14.74
CA MET A 375 -18.80 -22.73 13.37
C MET A 375 -20.28 -22.37 13.29
N TRP A 376 -21.07 -22.81 14.26
CA TRP A 376 -22.49 -22.43 14.36
C TRP A 376 -22.68 -20.91 14.49
N SER A 377 -21.85 -20.26 15.30
CA SER A 377 -21.93 -18.81 15.52
C SER A 377 -21.48 -18.02 14.29
N LEU A 378 -20.39 -18.44 13.64
CA LEU A 378 -19.88 -17.82 12.42
C LEU A 378 -20.88 -17.95 11.27
N GLY A 379 -21.50 -19.11 11.09
CA GLY A 379 -22.53 -19.32 10.06
C GLY A 379 -23.70 -18.34 10.19
N LYS A 380 -24.10 -18.01 11.42
CA LYS A 380 -25.16 -17.01 11.67
C LYS A 380 -24.73 -15.57 11.38
N VAL A 381 -23.46 -15.23 11.62
CA VAL A 381 -22.99 -13.84 11.55
C VAL A 381 -22.49 -13.47 10.15
N LEU A 382 -21.70 -14.33 9.53
CA LEU A 382 -21.16 -14.10 8.18
C LEU A 382 -22.24 -14.19 7.10
N ASN A 383 -23.26 -15.04 7.31
CA ASN A 383 -24.38 -15.22 6.37
C ASN A 383 -23.90 -15.49 4.93
N THR A 384 -22.85 -16.29 4.82
CA THR A 384 -22.31 -16.81 3.56
C THR A 384 -22.58 -18.32 3.49
N PRO A 385 -22.94 -18.87 2.31
CA PRO A 385 -23.09 -20.31 2.15
C PRO A 385 -21.76 -21.06 2.23
N GLU A 386 -20.63 -20.36 2.11
CA GLU A 386 -19.30 -20.95 2.13
C GLU A 386 -18.81 -21.21 3.56
N VAL A 387 -18.21 -22.38 3.78
CA VAL A 387 -17.65 -22.75 5.07
C VAL A 387 -16.26 -22.13 5.22
N MET A 388 -16.06 -21.33 6.27
CA MET A 388 -14.76 -20.71 6.55
C MET A 388 -13.71 -21.74 6.98
N ARG A 389 -12.49 -21.63 6.45
CA ARG A 389 -11.33 -22.37 6.95
C ARG A 389 -10.96 -21.87 8.34
N VAL A 390 -10.92 -22.80 9.30
CA VAL A 390 -10.49 -22.56 10.68
C VAL A 390 -9.16 -23.25 10.91
N TYR A 391 -8.14 -22.52 11.35
CA TYR A 391 -6.85 -23.05 11.79
C TYR A 391 -6.88 -23.27 13.29
N ILE A 392 -6.59 -24.50 13.73
CA ILE A 392 -6.65 -24.86 15.15
C ILE A 392 -5.23 -25.05 15.69
N GLY A 393 -4.84 -24.30 16.73
CA GLY A 393 -3.53 -24.47 17.33
C GLY A 393 -3.20 -23.46 18.41
N SER A 394 -1.93 -23.41 18.81
CA SER A 394 -1.41 -22.43 19.76
C SER A 394 -0.26 -21.66 19.16
N PHE A 395 -0.50 -20.40 18.79
CA PHE A 395 0.44 -19.59 18.01
C PHE A 395 1.24 -18.70 18.96
N ASN A 396 2.17 -19.32 19.69
CA ASN A 396 3.06 -18.64 20.63
C ASN A 396 4.39 -19.42 20.75
N ASP A 397 5.37 -18.85 21.45
CA ASP A 397 6.71 -19.44 21.57
C ASP A 397 6.84 -20.45 22.72
N LYS A 398 5.74 -20.78 23.42
CA LYS A 398 5.75 -21.77 24.49
C LYS A 398 5.59 -23.18 23.91
N PRO A 399 6.19 -24.19 24.56
CA PRO A 399 5.92 -25.58 24.20
C PRO A 399 4.42 -25.88 24.33
N ILE A 400 3.92 -26.75 23.46
CA ILE A 400 2.55 -27.27 23.55
C ILE A 400 2.41 -27.97 24.89
N ASN A 401 1.27 -27.76 25.56
CA ASN A 401 0.99 -28.45 26.81
C ASN A 401 0.69 -29.94 26.56
N GLU A 402 1.74 -30.77 26.57
CA GLU A 402 1.68 -32.23 26.35
C GLU A 402 0.87 -32.99 27.41
N GLU A 403 0.61 -32.39 28.59
CA GLU A 403 -0.24 -33.00 29.62
C GLU A 403 -1.74 -32.93 29.25
N THR A 404 -2.12 -31.93 28.44
CA THR A 404 -3.53 -31.64 28.11
C THR A 404 -3.87 -32.06 26.68
N ALA A 405 -2.94 -31.90 25.74
CA ALA A 405 -3.11 -32.30 24.35
C ALA A 405 -2.63 -33.75 24.14
N SER A 406 -3.50 -34.61 23.58
CA SER A 406 -3.03 -35.94 23.17
C SER A 406 -2.06 -35.81 21.99
N GLN A 407 -1.17 -36.80 21.82
CA GLN A 407 -0.17 -36.80 20.74
C GLN A 407 -0.79 -36.56 19.34
N MET A 408 -2.00 -37.07 19.09
CA MET A 408 -2.75 -36.80 17.86
C MET A 408 -3.12 -35.32 17.66
N PHE A 409 -3.42 -34.59 18.73
CA PHE A 409 -3.72 -33.16 18.66
C PHE A 409 -2.46 -32.31 18.49
N CYS A 410 -1.32 -32.73 19.03
CA CYS A 410 -0.05 -32.07 18.74
C CYS A 410 0.27 -32.13 17.23
N GLU A 411 0.13 -33.31 16.60
CA GLU A 411 0.29 -33.45 15.16
C GLU A 411 -0.73 -32.62 14.35
N LEU A 412 -1.97 -32.53 14.83
CA LEU A 412 -3.00 -31.68 14.22
C LEU A 412 -2.58 -30.21 14.29
N PHE A 413 -2.17 -29.72 15.46
CA PHE A 413 -1.78 -28.32 15.64
C PHE A 413 -0.59 -27.94 14.76
N GLU A 414 0.41 -28.81 14.64
CA GLU A 414 1.54 -28.59 13.74
C GLU A 414 1.11 -28.54 12.27
N LYS A 415 0.25 -29.45 11.83
CA LYS A 415 -0.29 -29.44 10.46
C LYS A 415 -1.09 -28.16 10.19
N GLU A 416 -1.97 -27.76 11.10
CA GLU A 416 -2.78 -26.54 10.98
C GLU A 416 -1.91 -25.27 11.00
N GLN A 417 -0.85 -25.24 11.81
CA GLN A 417 0.14 -24.15 11.80
C GLN A 417 0.87 -24.08 10.46
N ASN A 418 1.32 -25.22 9.93
CA ASN A 418 1.98 -25.28 8.63
C ASN A 418 1.04 -24.84 7.50
N ASP A 419 -0.22 -25.29 7.50
CA ASP A 419 -1.22 -24.84 6.52
C ASP A 419 -1.43 -23.32 6.59
N LEU A 420 -1.49 -22.73 7.80
CA LEU A 420 -1.62 -21.28 7.94
C LEU A 420 -0.37 -20.54 7.44
N LEU A 421 0.83 -21.05 7.73
CA LEU A 421 2.09 -20.48 7.24
C LEU A 421 2.17 -20.54 5.72
N MET A 422 1.75 -21.64 5.10
CA MET A 422 1.66 -21.76 3.64
C MET A 422 0.68 -20.74 3.07
N ASP A 423 -0.49 -20.56 3.71
CA ASP A 423 -1.47 -19.56 3.27
C ASP A 423 -0.92 -18.13 3.40
N LEU A 424 -0.11 -17.84 4.42
CA LEU A 424 0.59 -16.56 4.61
C LEU A 424 1.69 -16.32 3.56
N VAL A 425 2.48 -17.35 3.24
CA VAL A 425 3.54 -17.30 2.21
C VAL A 425 2.96 -17.06 0.82
N ASP A 426 1.77 -17.59 0.54
CA ASP A 426 1.08 -17.40 -0.74
C ASP A 426 0.43 -16.02 -0.89
N ILE A 427 0.38 -15.19 0.16
CA ILE A 427 -0.31 -13.89 0.12
C ILE A 427 0.24 -12.98 -0.97
N PRO A 428 1.55 -12.74 -1.12
CA PRO A 428 2.05 -11.84 -2.16
C PRO A 428 1.64 -12.27 -3.57
N LYS A 429 1.65 -13.58 -3.83
CA LYS A 429 1.15 -14.17 -5.08
C LYS A 429 -0.33 -13.86 -5.29
N LYS A 430 -1.17 -14.19 -4.30
CA LYS A 430 -2.63 -13.96 -4.33
C LYS A 430 -2.98 -12.48 -4.43
N ALA A 431 -2.22 -11.61 -3.76
CA ALA A 431 -2.40 -10.16 -3.75
C ALA A 431 -2.12 -9.54 -5.13
N CYS A 432 -1.10 -10.01 -5.84
CA CYS A 432 -0.84 -9.58 -7.21
C CYS A 432 -2.03 -9.88 -8.13
N ASP A 433 -2.53 -11.11 -8.10
CA ASP A 433 -3.70 -11.53 -8.90
C ASP A 433 -4.96 -10.76 -8.51
N ARG A 434 -5.15 -10.52 -7.20
CA ARG A 434 -6.24 -9.71 -6.69
C ARG A 434 -6.18 -8.26 -7.19
N ARG A 435 -5.01 -7.63 -7.17
CA ARG A 435 -4.83 -6.25 -7.67
C ARG A 435 -5.19 -6.12 -9.14
N ILE A 436 -4.80 -7.10 -9.97
CA ILE A 436 -5.20 -7.14 -11.38
C ILE A 436 -6.74 -7.18 -11.48
N ASN A 437 -7.38 -8.08 -10.74
CA ASN A 437 -8.83 -8.24 -10.76
C ASN A 437 -9.57 -6.98 -10.27
N GLU A 438 -9.13 -6.37 -9.17
CA GLU A 438 -9.72 -5.14 -8.65
C GLU A 438 -9.50 -3.95 -9.58
N PHE A 439 -8.33 -3.86 -10.23
CA PHE A 439 -8.07 -2.85 -11.24
C PHE A 439 -9.03 -2.97 -12.44
N VAL A 440 -9.25 -4.20 -12.92
CA VAL A 440 -10.18 -4.49 -14.01
C VAL A 440 -11.64 -4.16 -13.60
N LYS A 441 -12.07 -4.56 -12.39
CA LYS A 441 -13.39 -4.21 -11.85
C LYS A 441 -13.58 -2.70 -11.77
N ARG A 442 -12.59 -1.98 -11.24
CA ARG A 442 -12.59 -0.51 -11.14
C ARG A 442 -12.69 0.15 -12.52
N ALA A 443 -11.93 -0.33 -13.50
CA ALA A 443 -11.98 0.17 -14.87
C ALA A 443 -13.37 0.01 -15.50
N ARG A 444 -14.01 -1.17 -15.32
CA ARG A 444 -15.39 -1.38 -15.76
C ARG A 444 -16.34 -0.44 -15.05
N ALA A 445 -16.28 -0.34 -13.72
CA ALA A 445 -17.14 0.55 -12.92
C ALA A 445 -17.00 2.03 -13.34
N ALA A 446 -15.78 2.50 -13.61
CA ALA A 446 -15.55 3.86 -14.08
C ALA A 446 -16.14 4.10 -15.48
N LYS A 447 -16.04 3.12 -16.37
CA LYS A 447 -16.67 3.16 -17.70
C LYS A 447 -18.19 3.21 -17.60
N MET A 448 -18.79 2.36 -16.76
CA MET A 448 -20.22 2.36 -16.45
C MET A 448 -20.68 3.72 -15.93
N HIS A 449 -19.95 4.25 -14.94
CA HIS A 449 -20.22 5.56 -14.36
C HIS A 449 -20.17 6.68 -15.40
N ALA A 450 -19.16 6.67 -16.29
CA ALA A 450 -19.05 7.65 -17.37
C ALA A 450 -20.26 7.61 -18.32
N TYR A 451 -20.78 6.41 -18.65
CA TYR A 451 -21.99 6.28 -19.47
C TYR A 451 -23.23 6.83 -18.75
N ILE A 452 -23.42 6.51 -17.47
CA ILE A 452 -24.54 7.01 -16.66
C ILE A 452 -24.52 8.54 -16.59
N ILE A 453 -23.39 9.14 -16.19
CA ILE A 453 -23.25 10.60 -16.08
C ILE A 453 -23.48 11.28 -17.43
N SER A 454 -22.93 10.72 -18.51
CA SER A 454 -23.09 11.26 -19.86
C SER A 454 -24.53 11.16 -20.37
N HIS A 455 -25.24 10.08 -20.04
CA HIS A 455 -26.66 9.89 -20.37
C HIS A 455 -27.53 10.90 -19.64
N LEU A 456 -27.35 11.05 -18.33
CA LEU A 456 -28.06 12.06 -17.54
C LEU A 456 -27.81 13.48 -18.10
N LYS A 457 -26.57 13.78 -18.48
CA LYS A 457 -26.21 15.05 -19.13
C LYS A 457 -26.89 15.23 -20.49
N LYS A 458 -27.05 14.17 -21.28
CA LYS A 458 -27.71 14.16 -22.59
C LYS A 458 -29.21 14.45 -22.47
N GLU A 459 -29.86 13.96 -21.42
CA GLU A 459 -31.29 14.16 -21.14
C GLU A 459 -31.63 15.57 -20.59
N MET A 460 -30.64 16.38 -20.19
CA MET A 460 -30.88 17.72 -19.65
C MET A 460 -31.24 18.74 -20.75
N PRO A 461 -32.26 19.60 -20.52
CA PRO A 461 -32.62 20.65 -21.47
C PRO A 461 -31.57 21.77 -21.50
N ALA A 462 -31.39 22.39 -22.67
CA ALA A 462 -30.36 23.42 -22.85
C ALA A 462 -30.66 24.74 -22.12
N ILE A 463 -31.95 25.16 -22.04
CA ILE A 463 -32.32 26.53 -21.64
C ILE A 463 -33.31 26.53 -20.46
N MET A 464 -34.54 26.03 -20.64
CA MET A 464 -35.61 26.13 -19.64
C MET A 464 -35.98 24.76 -19.05
N GLY A 465 -36.44 24.73 -17.80
CA GLY A 465 -36.97 23.52 -17.16
C GLY A 465 -35.92 22.60 -16.52
N LYS A 466 -34.65 23.04 -16.43
CA LYS A 466 -33.52 22.25 -15.89
C LYS A 466 -33.82 21.61 -14.53
N ALA A 467 -34.32 22.39 -13.57
CA ALA A 467 -34.62 21.88 -12.22
C ALA A 467 -35.70 20.77 -12.24
N LYS A 468 -36.77 20.97 -13.01
CA LYS A 468 -37.85 19.98 -13.15
C LYS A 468 -37.34 18.70 -13.83
N THR A 469 -36.53 18.82 -14.88
CA THR A 469 -35.95 17.66 -15.57
C THR A 469 -34.95 16.92 -14.69
N GLN A 470 -34.09 17.64 -13.96
CA GLN A 470 -33.14 17.03 -13.03
C GLN A 470 -33.88 16.21 -11.97
N GLN A 471 -34.91 16.78 -11.33
CA GLN A 471 -35.70 16.04 -10.34
C GLN A 471 -36.33 14.78 -10.94
N ARG A 472 -36.92 14.88 -12.15
CA ARG A 472 -37.48 13.73 -12.86
C ARG A 472 -36.45 12.63 -13.14
N LEU A 473 -35.23 13.01 -13.56
CA LEU A 473 -34.16 12.05 -13.85
C LEU A 473 -33.67 11.34 -12.57
N ILE A 474 -33.60 12.08 -11.46
CA ILE A 474 -33.23 11.56 -10.15
C ILE A 474 -34.32 10.63 -9.60
N ASP A 475 -35.59 10.99 -9.76
CA ASP A 475 -36.73 10.19 -9.30
C ASP A 475 -36.85 8.88 -10.06
N ASN A 476 -36.56 8.89 -11.37
CA ASN A 476 -36.63 7.72 -12.26
C ASN A 476 -35.26 7.11 -12.58
N LEU A 477 -34.29 7.22 -11.67
CA LEU A 477 -32.90 6.84 -11.93
C LEU A 477 -32.73 5.36 -12.33
N GLU A 478 -33.56 4.47 -11.77
CA GLU A 478 -33.57 3.04 -12.13
C GLU A 478 -33.92 2.82 -13.62
N ASP A 479 -34.93 3.52 -14.13
CA ASP A 479 -35.29 3.48 -15.55
C ASP A 479 -34.19 4.08 -16.42
N GLU A 480 -33.52 5.14 -15.96
CA GLU A 480 -32.38 5.72 -16.68
C GLU A 480 -31.20 4.74 -16.75
N PHE A 481 -30.93 3.98 -15.68
CA PHE A 481 -29.93 2.90 -15.71
C PHE A 481 -30.31 1.81 -16.71
N ALA A 482 -31.57 1.40 -16.74
CA ALA A 482 -32.07 0.41 -17.71
C ALA A 482 -32.00 0.89 -19.17
N LYS A 483 -32.08 2.21 -19.43
CA LYS A 483 -31.83 2.77 -20.77
C LYS A 483 -30.35 2.69 -21.12
N VAL A 484 -29.46 3.11 -20.23
CA VAL A 484 -27.99 3.02 -20.43
C VAL A 484 -27.57 1.57 -20.67
N GLN A 485 -28.12 0.63 -19.90
CA GLN A 485 -27.87 -0.79 -20.06
C GLN A 485 -28.19 -1.28 -21.47
N ARG A 486 -29.35 -0.88 -22.01
CA ARG A 486 -29.80 -1.27 -23.36
C ARG A 486 -29.02 -0.56 -24.47
N GLU A 487 -28.73 0.73 -24.31
CA GLU A 487 -28.00 1.53 -25.32
C GLU A 487 -26.57 1.05 -25.51
N PHE A 488 -25.89 0.63 -24.44
CA PHE A 488 -24.48 0.25 -24.47
C PHE A 488 -24.23 -1.25 -24.25
N HIS A 489 -25.28 -2.08 -24.20
CA HIS A 489 -25.20 -3.53 -24.00
C HIS A 489 -24.38 -3.96 -22.77
N LEU A 490 -24.64 -3.31 -21.64
CA LEU A 490 -23.86 -3.47 -20.43
C LEU A 490 -24.46 -4.56 -19.52
N PRO A 491 -23.64 -5.32 -18.79
CA PRO A 491 -24.14 -6.32 -17.85
C PRO A 491 -24.83 -5.65 -16.65
N PRO A 492 -25.96 -6.17 -16.18
CA PRO A 492 -26.70 -5.57 -15.06
C PRO A 492 -25.91 -5.58 -13.76
N GLY A 493 -25.05 -6.58 -13.55
CA GLY A 493 -24.25 -6.71 -12.33
C GLY A 493 -23.14 -5.67 -12.14
N ASP A 494 -22.80 -4.91 -13.19
CA ASP A 494 -21.79 -3.86 -13.11
C ASP A 494 -22.39 -2.48 -12.76
N PHE A 495 -23.72 -2.37 -12.64
CA PHE A 495 -24.38 -1.12 -12.26
C PHE A 495 -24.26 -0.84 -10.75
N PRO A 496 -24.07 0.43 -10.36
CA PRO A 496 -24.02 0.81 -8.95
C PRO A 496 -25.41 0.70 -8.29
N ASN A 497 -25.43 0.68 -6.96
CA ASN A 497 -26.67 0.75 -6.20
C ASN A 497 -27.39 2.08 -6.49
N VAL A 498 -28.65 2.00 -6.93
CA VAL A 498 -29.44 3.15 -7.38
C VAL A 498 -29.66 4.16 -6.25
N GLU A 499 -30.03 3.71 -5.05
CA GLU A 499 -30.32 4.60 -3.91
C GLU A 499 -29.08 5.38 -3.47
N HIS A 500 -27.96 4.70 -3.30
CA HIS A 500 -26.70 5.36 -2.97
C HIS A 500 -26.27 6.37 -4.05
N PHE A 501 -26.41 5.99 -5.33
CA PHE A 501 -26.10 6.89 -6.43
C PHE A 501 -27.00 8.13 -6.41
N LYS A 502 -28.29 7.95 -6.13
CA LYS A 502 -29.31 9.01 -6.04
C LYS A 502 -28.99 10.00 -4.93
N GLU A 503 -28.60 9.52 -3.74
CA GLU A 503 -28.18 10.35 -2.61
C GLU A 503 -27.03 11.29 -2.98
N VAL A 504 -25.98 10.75 -3.61
CA VAL A 504 -24.83 11.55 -4.05
C VAL A 504 -25.23 12.50 -5.18
N LEU A 505 -25.98 12.02 -6.18
CA LEU A 505 -26.41 12.79 -7.35
C LEU A 505 -27.22 14.04 -6.99
N ASN A 506 -28.02 13.99 -5.92
CA ASN A 506 -28.78 15.14 -5.41
C ASN A 506 -27.89 16.34 -5.05
N GLY A 507 -26.62 16.12 -4.71
CA GLY A 507 -25.65 17.18 -4.43
C GLY A 507 -25.12 17.90 -5.68
N TYR A 508 -25.49 17.46 -6.88
CA TYR A 508 -24.93 17.95 -8.14
C TYR A 508 -25.96 18.60 -9.07
N SER A 509 -25.46 19.45 -9.97
CA SER A 509 -26.23 20.00 -11.08
C SER A 509 -25.93 19.17 -12.33
N ILE A 510 -26.89 18.38 -12.81
CA ILE A 510 -26.67 17.44 -13.92
C ILE A 510 -26.25 18.18 -15.20
N ASP A 511 -26.70 19.41 -15.39
CA ASP A 511 -26.30 20.24 -16.52
C ASP A 511 -24.83 20.70 -16.47
N LYS A 512 -24.12 20.53 -15.36
CA LYS A 512 -22.66 20.82 -15.27
C LYS A 512 -21.79 19.61 -15.56
N PHE A 513 -22.37 18.43 -15.76
CA PHE A 513 -21.61 17.25 -16.13
C PHE A 513 -21.07 17.31 -17.56
N GLU A 514 -20.01 16.55 -17.78
CA GLU A 514 -19.36 16.39 -19.07
C GLU A 514 -20.20 15.49 -19.99
N LYS A 515 -20.18 15.79 -21.30
CA LYS A 515 -20.74 14.88 -22.31
C LYS A 515 -19.81 13.66 -22.46
N LEU A 516 -20.32 12.60 -23.09
CA LEU A 516 -19.51 11.43 -23.40
C LEU A 516 -18.32 11.80 -24.29
N LYS A 517 -17.13 11.33 -23.93
CA LYS A 517 -15.87 11.51 -24.67
C LYS A 517 -15.41 10.15 -25.19
N PRO A 518 -15.78 9.77 -26.43
CA PRO A 518 -15.52 8.43 -26.97
C PRO A 518 -14.05 8.02 -26.94
N LYS A 519 -13.12 8.97 -27.13
CA LYS A 519 -11.68 8.71 -27.07
C LYS A 519 -11.21 8.17 -25.71
N MET A 520 -11.82 8.63 -24.62
CA MET A 520 -11.46 8.18 -23.26
C MET A 520 -12.03 6.80 -22.95
N ILE A 521 -13.24 6.53 -23.44
CA ILE A 521 -13.86 5.21 -23.37
C ILE A 521 -13.03 4.20 -24.16
N GLN A 522 -12.69 4.53 -25.42
CA GLN A 522 -11.84 3.68 -26.25
C GLN A 522 -10.48 3.42 -25.60
N ALA A 523 -9.86 4.43 -24.97
CA ALA A 523 -8.60 4.26 -24.27
C ALA A 523 -8.68 3.24 -23.12
N VAL A 524 -9.82 3.16 -22.42
CA VAL A 524 -10.07 2.16 -21.37
C VAL A 524 -10.44 0.79 -21.96
N ASP A 525 -11.18 0.76 -23.07
CA ASP A 525 -11.46 -0.49 -23.79
C ASP A 525 -10.19 -1.12 -24.37
N ASP A 526 -9.30 -0.33 -24.95
CA ASP A 526 -8.00 -0.78 -25.45
C ASP A 526 -7.11 -1.30 -24.30
N MET A 527 -7.14 -0.59 -23.17
CA MET A 527 -6.44 -0.99 -21.95
C MET A 527 -6.92 -2.37 -21.46
N LEU A 528 -8.24 -2.58 -21.39
CA LEU A 528 -8.84 -3.83 -20.94
C LEU A 528 -8.67 -4.98 -21.94
N GLY A 529 -8.82 -4.69 -23.24
CA GLY A 529 -8.84 -5.69 -24.31
C GLY A 529 -7.45 -6.13 -24.79
N TYR A 530 -6.44 -5.26 -24.68
CA TYR A 530 -5.12 -5.49 -25.27
C TYR A 530 -3.97 -5.23 -24.28
N GLU A 531 -3.91 -4.05 -23.65
CA GLU A 531 -2.73 -3.65 -22.87
C GLU A 531 -2.56 -4.45 -21.57
N ILE A 532 -3.65 -4.75 -20.85
CA ILE A 532 -3.59 -5.62 -19.66
C ILE A 532 -3.22 -7.06 -20.05
N PRO A 533 -3.88 -7.73 -21.03
CA PRO A 533 -3.46 -9.04 -21.49
C PRO A 533 -2.00 -9.10 -21.96
N GLU A 534 -1.51 -8.06 -22.63
CA GLU A 534 -0.09 -7.96 -23.03
C GLU A 534 0.83 -7.84 -21.82
N LEU A 535 0.49 -6.98 -20.84
CA LEU A 535 1.24 -6.84 -19.60
C LEU A 535 1.40 -8.18 -18.87
N LEU A 536 0.32 -8.95 -18.77
CA LEU A 536 0.31 -10.27 -18.11
C LEU A 536 1.06 -11.35 -18.90
N LYS A 537 1.27 -11.17 -20.21
CA LYS A 537 2.15 -12.02 -21.02
C LYS A 537 3.61 -11.64 -20.84
N SER A 538 3.91 -10.35 -20.76
CA SER A 538 5.27 -9.81 -20.67
C SER A 538 5.88 -9.97 -19.28
N PHE A 539 5.08 -9.89 -18.23
CA PHE A 539 5.53 -10.03 -16.85
C PHE A 539 4.81 -11.20 -16.19
N ARG A 540 5.58 -12.14 -15.65
CA ARG A 540 5.03 -13.17 -14.76
C ARG A 540 4.85 -12.59 -13.36
N ASN A 541 3.88 -13.12 -12.64
CA ASN A 541 3.75 -12.84 -11.21
C ASN A 541 5.07 -13.29 -10.55
N PRO A 542 5.81 -12.39 -9.88
CA PRO A 542 7.15 -12.68 -9.36
C PRO A 542 7.12 -13.72 -8.24
N TYR A 543 5.95 -13.99 -7.67
CA TYR A 543 5.70 -14.98 -6.63
C TYR A 543 5.11 -16.29 -7.17
N ALA A 544 4.93 -16.44 -8.49
CA ALA A 544 4.17 -17.55 -9.08
C ALA A 544 4.93 -18.85 -9.29
#